data_AF-K1QKZ3-F1
#
_entry.id   AF-K1QKZ3-F1
#
_cell.length_a   1.000
_cell.length_b   1.000
_cell.length_c   1.000
_cell.angle_alpha   90.00
_cell.angle_beta   90.00
_cell.angle_gamma   90.00
#
_symmetry.space_group_name_H-M   'P 1'
#
loop_
_entity.id
_entity.type
_entity.pdbx_description
1 polymer ?
#
loop_
_entity_poly.entity_id
_entity_poly.type
_entity_poly.pdbx_seq_one_letter_code
_entity_poly.pdbx_strand_id
1 'polypeptide(L)'
;MFDVALKSAGAQVVLATSSDGNHPPENIIDGDQETFWASTGLFPQEFIVTFSSMMSIQRIEIACFNVKKLSFQTSKENEPLNFEDLLDKEFDATDNTLQQEEFPLNNKRANHLRVIIESGYDHFVSVHRLSINGNAIHG
;
A
#
# COMPACT_ATOMS: atom_id res chain seq x y z
N MET A 1 -5.19 -15.48 -10.59
CA MET A 1 -4.98 -14.14 -10.02
C MET A 1 -5.01 -14.32 -8.51
N PHE A 2 -4.02 -13.77 -7.82
CA PHE A 2 -3.89 -13.90 -6.37
C PHE A 2 -3.45 -12.55 -5.79
N ASP A 3 -3.44 -12.44 -4.46
CA ASP A 3 -2.93 -11.25 -3.81
C ASP A 3 -1.39 -11.24 -3.84
N VAL A 4 -0.82 -10.47 -4.77
CA VAL A 4 0.64 -10.39 -4.97
C VAL A 4 1.31 -9.53 -3.92
N ALA A 5 0.56 -8.77 -3.10
CA ALA A 5 1.10 -7.96 -2.03
C ALA A 5 1.40 -8.79 -0.77
N LEU A 6 0.82 -10.00 -0.62
CA LEU A 6 1.02 -10.82 0.57
C LEU A 6 2.49 -11.15 0.81
N LYS A 7 2.91 -11.05 2.08
CA LYS A 7 4.20 -11.56 2.54
C LYS A 7 4.40 -13.05 2.19
N SER A 8 3.34 -13.85 2.30
CA SER A 8 3.36 -15.27 1.94
C SER A 8 3.50 -15.51 0.43
N ALA A 9 3.20 -14.51 -0.41
CA ALA A 9 3.46 -14.52 -1.85
C ALA A 9 4.88 -14.04 -2.22
N GLY A 10 5.70 -13.71 -1.21
CA GLY A 10 7.09 -13.27 -1.36
C GLY A 10 7.26 -11.75 -1.52
N ALA A 11 6.20 -10.96 -1.35
CA ALA A 11 6.32 -9.51 -1.31
C ALA A 11 6.94 -9.04 0.02
N GLN A 12 7.56 -7.86 -0.02
CA GLN A 12 8.28 -7.28 1.11
C GLN A 12 8.01 -5.79 1.21
N VAL A 13 7.80 -5.29 2.43
CA VAL A 13 7.86 -3.85 2.70
C VAL A 13 9.33 -3.46 2.83
N VAL A 14 9.86 -2.75 1.83
CA VAL A 14 11.30 -2.41 1.76
C VAL A 14 11.62 -1.02 2.29
N LEU A 15 10.58 -0.19 2.49
CA LEU A 15 10.68 1.13 3.09
C LEU A 15 9.36 1.45 3.78
N ALA A 16 9.45 2.08 4.95
CA ALA A 16 8.34 2.78 5.59
C ALA A 16 8.91 3.98 6.36
N THR A 17 8.20 5.11 6.37
CA THR A 17 8.62 6.33 7.10
C THR A 17 8.53 6.19 8.61
N SER A 18 7.86 5.15 9.09
CA SER A 18 7.69 4.85 10.50
C SER A 18 7.68 3.35 10.76
N SER A 19 8.10 2.99 11.97
CA SER A 19 8.13 1.61 12.44
C SER A 19 7.86 1.63 13.95
N ASP A 20 6.75 1.01 14.35
CA ASP A 20 6.40 0.76 15.75
C ASP A 20 6.53 -0.74 16.02
N GLY A 21 6.95 -1.11 17.24
CA GLY A 21 7.18 -2.51 17.59
C GLY A 21 5.91 -3.38 17.66
N ASN A 22 4.76 -2.77 17.96
CA ASN A 22 3.46 -3.45 18.00
C ASN A 22 2.70 -3.31 16.67
N HIS A 23 2.97 -2.23 15.93
CA HIS A 23 2.32 -1.91 14.64
C HIS A 23 3.34 -1.74 13.50
N PRO A 24 4.16 -2.77 13.21
CA PRO A 24 5.24 -2.65 12.24
C PRO A 24 4.71 -2.64 10.78
N PRO A 25 5.50 -2.13 9.82
CA PRO A 25 5.08 -2.04 8.41
C PRO A 25 4.67 -3.36 7.78
N GLU A 26 5.23 -4.48 8.24
CA GLU A 26 4.91 -5.82 7.74
C GLU A 26 3.44 -6.20 7.92
N ASN A 27 2.74 -5.56 8.88
CA ASN A 27 1.30 -5.76 9.09
C ASN A 27 0.47 -5.27 7.90
N ILE A 28 1.00 -4.41 7.02
CA ILE A 28 0.27 -3.94 5.83
C ILE A 28 -0.05 -5.11 4.88
N ILE A 29 0.81 -6.14 4.87
CA ILE A 29 0.84 -7.22 3.88
C ILE A 29 0.80 -8.63 4.50
N ASP A 30 0.45 -8.75 5.78
CA ASP A 30 0.38 -10.04 6.48
C ASP A 30 -0.91 -10.82 6.20
N GLY A 31 -1.94 -10.14 5.68
CA GLY A 31 -3.25 -10.71 5.35
C GLY A 31 -4.22 -10.75 6.53
N ASP A 32 -3.86 -10.18 7.68
CA ASP A 32 -4.71 -10.05 8.85
C ASP A 32 -5.24 -8.61 8.95
N GLN A 33 -6.55 -8.42 9.06
CA GLN A 33 -7.15 -7.08 9.11
C GLN A 33 -7.20 -6.51 10.55
N GLU A 34 -6.94 -7.36 11.55
CA GLU A 34 -6.86 -6.97 12.96
C GLU A 34 -5.49 -6.39 13.33
N THR A 35 -4.46 -6.66 12.53
CA THR A 35 -3.15 -6.02 12.62
C THR A 35 -3.12 -4.77 11.71
N PHE A 36 -2.17 -3.87 11.97
CA PHE A 36 -1.99 -2.67 11.15
C PHE A 36 -0.59 -2.09 11.32
N TRP A 37 -0.15 -1.34 10.31
CA TRP A 37 0.93 -0.38 10.43
C TRP A 37 0.37 0.97 10.90
N ALA A 38 1.06 1.60 11.84
CA ALA A 38 0.73 2.94 12.31
C ALA A 38 1.78 3.93 11.85
N SER A 39 1.34 5.07 11.31
CA SER A 39 2.24 6.16 10.98
C SER A 39 2.80 6.82 12.24
N THR A 40 3.92 7.52 12.11
CA THR A 40 4.26 8.60 13.04
C THR A 40 3.59 9.89 12.58
N GLY A 41 3.54 10.90 13.46
CA GLY A 41 2.97 12.20 13.10
C GLY A 41 3.79 12.89 12.00
N LEU A 42 3.24 13.98 11.46
CA LEU A 42 3.78 14.77 10.33
C LEU A 42 3.69 14.03 8.99
N PHE A 43 2.94 14.63 8.06
CA PHE A 43 2.80 14.14 6.68
C PHE A 43 3.81 14.83 5.74
N PRO A 44 4.19 14.19 4.62
CA PRO A 44 3.72 12.89 4.14
C PRO A 44 4.35 11.70 4.88
N GLN A 45 3.60 10.60 4.93
CA GLN A 45 4.07 9.29 5.40
C GLN A 45 3.97 8.31 4.23
N GLU A 46 4.88 7.35 4.12
CA GLU A 46 4.90 6.45 2.96
C GLU A 46 5.45 5.08 3.31
N PHE A 47 5.12 4.12 2.45
CA PHE A 47 5.74 2.81 2.42
C PHE A 47 5.88 2.30 0.99
N ILE A 48 6.84 1.39 0.79
CA ILE A 48 7.11 0.75 -0.50
C ILE A 48 6.99 -0.76 -0.34
N VAL A 49 6.16 -1.37 -1.17
CA VAL A 49 6.06 -2.83 -1.32
C VAL A 49 6.78 -3.24 -2.60
N THR A 50 7.74 -4.16 -2.47
CA THR A 50 8.40 -4.85 -3.58
C THR A 50 7.76 -6.22 -3.76
N PHE A 51 7.34 -6.54 -4.98
CA PHE A 51 6.78 -7.84 -5.32
C PHE A 51 7.88 -8.87 -5.56
N SER A 52 7.51 -10.16 -5.53
CA SER A 52 8.46 -11.27 -5.75
C SER A 52 9.04 -11.34 -7.17
N SER A 53 8.38 -10.70 -8.14
CA SER A 53 8.81 -10.56 -9.53
C SER A 53 8.01 -9.44 -10.20
N MET A 54 8.19 -9.23 -11.50
CA MET A 54 7.31 -8.34 -12.26
C MET A 54 5.88 -8.86 -12.27
N MET A 55 4.96 -8.04 -11.76
CA MET A 55 3.54 -8.35 -11.69
C MET A 55 2.76 -7.56 -12.74
N SER A 56 1.73 -8.17 -13.28
CA SER A 56 0.62 -7.50 -13.94
C SER A 56 -0.48 -7.30 -12.91
N ILE A 57 -0.76 -6.05 -12.55
CA ILE A 57 -1.70 -5.67 -11.51
C ILE A 57 -3.02 -5.25 -12.15
N GLN A 58 -4.11 -5.87 -11.72
CA GLN A 58 -5.47 -5.58 -12.17
C GLN A 58 -6.27 -4.79 -11.15
N ARG A 59 -5.89 -4.86 -9.87
CA ARG A 59 -6.62 -4.17 -8.82
C ARG A 59 -5.78 -3.90 -7.60
N ILE A 60 -6.02 -2.75 -6.98
CA ILE A 60 -5.50 -2.40 -5.65
C ILE A 60 -6.69 -2.23 -4.72
N GLU A 61 -6.62 -2.85 -3.54
CA GLU A 61 -7.57 -2.70 -2.45
C GLU A 61 -6.80 -2.22 -1.22
N ILE A 62 -7.31 -1.18 -0.54
CA ILE A 62 -6.70 -0.66 0.67
C ILE A 62 -7.74 -0.51 1.78
N ALA A 63 -7.37 -0.91 2.99
CA ALA A 63 -8.12 -0.65 4.22
C ALA A 63 -7.26 0.21 5.15
N CYS A 64 -7.74 1.39 5.51
CA CYS A 64 -7.02 2.37 6.31
C CYS A 64 -7.93 3.10 7.30
N PHE A 65 -7.32 3.89 8.19
CA PHE A 65 -8.03 4.69 9.18
C PHE A 65 -7.46 6.10 9.25
N ASN A 66 -8.34 7.10 9.39
CA ASN A 66 -8.01 8.52 9.46
C ASN A 66 -7.19 9.07 8.27
N VAL A 67 -7.15 8.38 7.13
CA VAL A 67 -6.48 8.89 5.94
C VAL A 67 -7.39 9.89 5.26
N LYS A 68 -6.84 11.05 4.88
CA LYS A 68 -7.56 12.05 4.10
C LYS A 68 -7.17 12.00 2.64
N LYS A 69 -5.87 12.03 2.34
CA LYS A 69 -5.36 12.02 0.97
C LYS A 69 -4.20 11.04 0.83
N LEU A 70 -4.26 10.18 -0.19
CA LEU A 70 -3.18 9.29 -0.56
C LEU A 70 -2.94 9.28 -2.07
N SER A 71 -1.72 8.90 -2.44
CA SER A 71 -1.27 8.67 -3.81
C SER A 71 -0.64 7.30 -3.94
N PHE A 72 -0.90 6.63 -5.06
CA PHE A 72 -0.19 5.41 -5.46
C PHE A 72 0.78 5.74 -6.58
N GLN A 73 1.99 5.22 -6.47
CA GLN A 73 2.99 5.26 -7.53
C GLN A 73 3.57 3.88 -7.77
N THR A 74 4.08 3.62 -8.97
CA THR A 74 4.66 2.32 -9.32
C THR A 74 6.02 2.46 -9.97
N SER A 75 6.87 1.45 -9.82
CA SER A 75 8.12 1.34 -10.56
C SER A 75 8.26 -0.03 -11.20
N LYS A 76 8.89 -0.06 -12.38
CA LYS A 76 9.25 -1.27 -13.15
C LYS A 76 10.74 -1.58 -13.07
N GLU A 77 11.52 -0.75 -12.39
CA GLU A 77 12.95 -0.95 -12.20
C GLU A 77 13.19 -2.17 -11.30
N ASN A 78 14.42 -2.68 -11.29
CA ASN A 78 14.80 -3.77 -10.38
C ASN A 78 14.94 -3.29 -8.92
N GLU A 79 15.26 -2.01 -8.75
CA GLU A 79 15.37 -1.32 -7.47
C GLU A 79 14.19 -0.36 -7.31
N PRO A 80 13.74 -0.07 -6.07
CA PRO A 80 12.57 0.80 -5.80
C PRO A 80 12.89 2.28 -6.06
N LEU A 81 13.05 2.64 -7.33
CA LEU A 81 13.46 3.96 -7.82
C LEU A 81 12.58 4.36 -9.02
N ASN A 82 12.65 5.63 -9.43
CA ASN A 82 11.97 6.15 -10.63
C ASN A 82 10.47 5.84 -10.68
N PHE A 83 9.78 6.14 -9.58
CA PHE A 83 8.33 5.93 -9.48
C PHE A 83 7.55 6.84 -10.44
N GLU A 84 6.55 6.26 -11.09
CA GLU A 84 5.54 6.95 -11.90
C GLU A 84 4.21 7.00 -11.13
N ASP A 85 3.54 8.16 -11.17
CA ASP A 85 2.20 8.32 -10.62
C ASP A 85 1.21 7.33 -11.25
N LEU A 86 0.36 6.75 -10.41
CA LEU A 86 -0.68 5.82 -10.83
C LEU A 86 -2.07 6.42 -10.63
N LEU A 87 -2.41 6.79 -9.39
CA LEU A 87 -3.68 7.43 -9.05
C LEU A 87 -3.61 8.11 -7.67
N ASP A 88 -4.49 9.07 -7.46
CA ASP A 88 -4.71 9.74 -6.18
C ASP A 88 -6.12 9.45 -5.66
N LYS A 89 -6.27 9.45 -4.34
CA LYS A 89 -7.57 9.32 -3.67
C LYS A 89 -7.66 10.28 -2.48
N GLU A 90 -8.73 11.07 -2.46
CA GLU A 90 -9.21 11.75 -1.26
C GLU A 90 -10.38 10.95 -0.67
N PHE A 91 -10.31 10.67 0.63
CA PHE A 91 -11.32 9.94 1.38
C PHE A 91 -12.20 10.93 2.12
N ASP A 92 -13.44 10.52 2.40
CA ASP A 92 -14.28 11.20 3.37
C ASP A 92 -13.89 10.80 4.80
N ALA A 93 -14.13 11.70 5.74
CA ALA A 93 -14.03 11.40 7.16
C ALA A 93 -15.10 10.35 7.54
N THR A 94 -14.75 9.45 8.45
CA THR A 94 -15.65 8.42 8.95
C THR A 94 -15.88 8.59 10.45
N ASP A 95 -17.00 8.08 10.96
CA ASP A 95 -17.30 8.05 12.40
C ASP A 95 -16.54 6.91 13.08
N ASN A 96 -15.21 6.96 13.08
CA ASN A 96 -14.30 5.95 13.62
C ASN A 96 -14.52 4.54 13.00
N THR A 97 -14.77 4.47 11.71
CA THR A 97 -14.82 3.20 10.96
C THR A 97 -13.69 3.12 9.93
N LEU A 98 -13.24 1.90 9.61
CA LEU A 98 -12.26 1.70 8.54
C LEU A 98 -12.75 2.27 7.21
N GLN A 99 -11.86 2.96 6.52
CA GLN A 99 -12.00 3.39 5.14
C GLN A 99 -11.54 2.22 4.25
N GLN A 100 -12.37 1.80 3.31
CA GLN A 100 -12.05 0.72 2.37
C GLN A 100 -12.35 1.17 0.95
N GLU A 101 -11.36 1.06 0.07
CA GLU A 101 -11.47 1.46 -1.33
C GLU A 101 -10.82 0.43 -2.24
N GLU A 102 -11.38 0.31 -3.45
CA GLU A 102 -10.94 -0.60 -4.49
C GLU A 102 -10.71 0.18 -5.79
N PHE A 103 -9.56 -0.04 -6.41
CA PHE A 103 -9.13 0.66 -7.62
C PHE A 103 -8.85 -0.36 -8.73
N PRO A 104 -9.77 -0.52 -9.71
CA PRO A 104 -9.51 -1.35 -10.87
C PRO A 104 -8.47 -0.70 -11.78
N LEU A 105 -7.54 -1.50 -12.29
CA LEU A 105 -6.43 -1.07 -13.15
C LEU A 105 -6.39 -1.88 -14.45
N ASN A 106 -5.92 -1.23 -15.52
CA ASN A 106 -5.78 -1.84 -16.85
C ASN A 106 -4.46 -2.62 -16.98
N ASN A 107 -4.27 -3.68 -16.18
CA ASN A 107 -3.06 -4.53 -16.21
C ASN A 107 -1.75 -3.73 -16.05
N LYS A 108 -1.63 -2.90 -15.01
CA LYS A 108 -0.42 -2.10 -14.76
C LYS A 108 0.74 -3.03 -14.40
N ARG A 109 1.86 -2.91 -15.12
CA ARG A 109 3.08 -3.67 -14.84
C ARG A 109 3.94 -2.95 -13.81
N ALA A 110 4.37 -3.63 -12.76
CA ALA A 110 5.24 -3.08 -11.72
C ALA A 110 6.04 -4.17 -10.99
N ASN A 111 7.23 -3.80 -10.51
CA ASN A 111 8.01 -4.53 -9.51
C ASN A 111 7.80 -3.94 -8.10
N HIS A 112 7.50 -2.64 -8.03
CA HIS A 112 7.32 -1.92 -6.78
C HIS A 112 6.05 -1.08 -6.81
N LEU A 113 5.35 -1.01 -5.68
CA LEU A 113 4.29 -0.05 -5.40
C LEU A 113 4.71 0.83 -4.23
N ARG A 114 4.60 2.14 -4.39
CA ARG A 114 4.73 3.13 -3.32
C ARG A 114 3.36 3.69 -3.01
N VAL A 115 3.06 3.77 -1.72
CA VAL A 115 1.85 4.45 -1.23
C VAL A 115 2.32 5.65 -0.40
N ILE A 116 1.86 6.84 -0.78
CA ILE A 116 2.17 8.09 -0.10
C ILE A 116 0.88 8.60 0.53
N ILE A 117 0.85 8.69 1.85
CA ILE A 117 -0.23 9.32 2.62
C ILE A 117 0.15 10.79 2.80
N GLU A 118 -0.51 11.67 2.04
CA GLU A 118 -0.21 13.09 2.02
C GLU A 118 -0.86 13.87 3.16
N SER A 119 -1.98 13.38 3.68
CA SER A 119 -2.64 13.97 4.85
C SER A 119 -3.61 12.99 5.51
N GLY A 120 -3.86 13.22 6.79
CA GLY A 120 -4.87 12.53 7.60
C GLY A 120 -5.87 13.49 8.24
N TYR A 121 -6.94 12.92 8.79
CA TYR A 121 -7.91 13.62 9.62
C TYR A 121 -7.46 13.79 11.08
N ASP A 122 -6.38 13.11 11.46
CA ASP A 122 -5.69 13.25 12.74
C ASP A 122 -4.17 13.25 12.49
N HIS A 123 -3.38 13.41 13.55
CA HIS A 123 -1.92 13.39 13.49
C HIS A 123 -1.37 12.03 13.05
N PHE A 124 -2.07 10.94 13.34
CA PHE A 124 -1.66 9.58 12.99
C PHE A 124 -2.72 8.90 12.13
N VAL A 125 -2.25 8.04 11.24
CA VAL A 125 -3.09 7.15 10.43
C VAL A 125 -2.64 5.71 10.60
N SER A 126 -3.51 4.77 10.24
CA SER A 126 -3.13 3.37 10.12
C SER A 126 -3.51 2.79 8.76
N VAL A 127 -2.74 1.79 8.33
CA VAL A 127 -3.06 0.94 7.18
C VAL A 127 -3.15 -0.48 7.69
N HIS A 128 -4.35 -1.05 7.58
CA HIS A 128 -4.68 -2.39 8.06
C HIS A 128 -4.46 -3.44 6.98
N ARG A 129 -4.64 -3.06 5.71
CA ARG A 129 -4.45 -4.00 4.60
C ARG A 129 -4.14 -3.28 3.31
N LEU A 130 -3.16 -3.78 2.59
CA LEU A 130 -2.99 -3.56 1.16
C LEU A 130 -3.10 -4.92 0.46
N SER A 131 -4.11 -5.07 -0.40
CA SER A 131 -4.32 -6.25 -1.23
C SER A 131 -4.17 -5.86 -2.69
N ILE A 132 -3.44 -6.67 -3.46
CA ILE A 132 -3.19 -6.39 -4.87
C ILE A 132 -3.52 -7.62 -5.70
N ASN A 133 -4.63 -7.55 -6.42
CA ASN A 133 -5.02 -8.61 -7.32
C ASN A 133 -4.14 -8.56 -8.58
N GLY A 134 -3.31 -9.57 -8.74
CA GLY A 134 -2.26 -9.61 -9.74
C GLY A 134 -1.90 -11.02 -10.23
N ASN A 135 -0.99 -11.06 -11.19
CA ASN A 135 -0.28 -12.27 -11.57
C ASN A 135 1.16 -11.95 -12.03
N ALA A 136 2.07 -12.89 -11.82
CA ALA A 136 3.42 -12.80 -12.37
C ALA A 136 3.37 -12.73 -13.91
N ILE A 137 4.27 -11.94 -14.49
CA ILE A 137 4.48 -11.90 -15.93
C ILE A 137 5.57 -12.91 -16.25
N HIS A 138 5.17 -14.03 -16.84
CA HIS A 138 6.11 -14.96 -17.45
C HIS A 138 6.44 -14.46 -18.86
N GLY A 139 7.73 -14.27 -19.14
CA GLY A 139 8.24 -13.91 -20.46
C GLY A 139 8.12 -15.05 -21.47
#